data_AF-A0A7C2EJ03-F1
#
_entry.id   AF-A0A7C2EJ03-F1
#
_cell.length_a   1.000
_cell.length_b   1.000
_cell.length_c   1.000
_cell.angle_alpha   90.00
_cell.angle_beta   90.00
_cell.angle_gamma   90.00
#
_symmetry.space_group_name_H-M   'P 1'
#
loop_
_entity.id
_entity.type
_entity.pdbx_description
1 polymer ?
#
loop_
_entity_poly.entity_id
_entity_poly.type
_entity_poly.pdbx_seq_one_letter_code
_entity_poly.pdbx_strand_id
1 'polypeptide(L)' 'MRKEHPRIERKLAEIIRWHGGRRVRHRGRQRVKIQNLLTAVVVNLKRIVKLVSEPMSQQPA' A
#
# COMPACT_ATOMS: atom_id res chain seq x y z
N MET A 1 26.75 2.12 6.45
CA MET A 1 25.43 2.48 7.00
C MET A 1 24.36 2.29 5.92
N ARG A 2 23.43 1.32 6.04
CA ARG A 2 22.31 1.21 5.10
C ARG A 2 21.31 2.34 5.41
N LYS A 3 20.99 3.17 4.43
CA LYS A 3 20.02 4.26 4.58
C LYS A 3 18.63 3.63 4.74
N GLU A 4 17.94 3.92 5.83
CA GLU A 4 16.58 3.42 6.00
C GLU A 4 15.64 4.13 5.03
N HIS A 5 15.02 3.34 4.15
CA HIS A 5 14.01 3.87 3.24
C HIS A 5 12.73 4.22 4.00
N PRO A 6 12.10 5.37 3.71
CA PRO A 6 10.81 5.76 4.25
C PRO A 6 9.77 4.64 4.13
N ARG A 7 8.93 4.46 5.17
CA ARG A 7 7.88 3.43 5.19
C ARG A 7 6.93 3.54 3.99
N ILE A 8 6.72 4.74 3.47
CA ILE A 8 5.90 5.00 2.29
C ILE A 8 6.45 4.34 1.03
N GLU A 9 7.77 4.27 0.85
CA GLU A 9 8.39 3.64 -0.33
C GLU A 9 8.16 2.13 -0.34
N ARG A 10 8.16 1.51 0.86
CA ARG A 10 7.83 0.08 1.00
C ARG A 10 6.38 -0.19 0.56
N LYS A 11 5.46 0.70 0.93
CA LYS A 11 4.03 0.61 0.58
C LYS A 11 3.80 0.84 -0.92
N LEU A 12 4.51 1.81 -1.49
CA LEU A 12 4.51 2.04 -2.94
C LEU A 12 5.04 0.81 -3.69
N ALA A 13 6.12 0.19 -3.19
CA ALA A 13 6.68 -1.01 -3.78
C ALA A 13 5.73 -2.22 -3.68
N GLU A 14 4.89 -2.31 -2.64
CA GLU A 14 3.81 -3.31 -2.56
C GLU A 14 2.76 -3.08 -3.66
N ILE A 15 2.28 -1.85 -3.82
CA ILE A 15 1.30 -1.48 -4.85
C ILE A 15 1.83 -1.78 -6.27
N ILE A 16 3.08 -1.41 -6.54
CA ILE A 16 3.71 -1.62 -7.84
C ILE A 16 3.89 -3.12 -8.13
N ARG A 17 4.42 -3.89 -7.16
CA ARG A 17 4.78 -5.30 -7.38
C ARG A 17 3.56 -6.22 -7.40
N TRP A 18 2.61 -6.02 -6.48
CA TRP A 18 1.51 -6.96 -6.24
C TRP A 18 0.16 -6.49 -6.76
N HIS A 19 -0.06 -5.19 -6.89
CA HIS A 19 -1.35 -4.62 -7.28
C HIS A 19 -1.34 -3.95 -8.65
N GLY A 20 -0.29 -4.19 -9.44
CA GLY A 20 -0.23 -3.72 -10.83
C GLY A 20 -0.25 -2.20 -10.97
N GLY A 21 0.24 -1.44 -9.98
CA GLY A 21 0.19 0.04 -9.99
C GLY A 21 0.88 0.74 -11.17
N ARG A 22 1.62 0.00 -12.01
CA ARG A 22 2.19 0.49 -13.28
C ARG A 22 1.24 0.37 -14.48
N ARG A 23 0.14 -0.35 -14.34
CA ARG A 23 -0.81 -0.65 -15.42
C ARG A 23 -2.19 -0.12 -15.05
N VAL A 24 -2.83 0.53 -16.01
CA VAL A 24 -4.19 1.06 -15.88
C VAL A 24 -4.91 0.82 -17.19
N ARG A 25 -6.13 0.27 -17.12
CA ARG A 25 -6.97 0.06 -18.30
C ARG A 25 -7.55 1.38 -18.83
N HIS A 26 -7.71 2.36 -17.95
CA HIS A 26 -8.39 3.61 -18.26
C HIS A 26 -7.45 4.64 -18.91
N ARG A 27 -7.94 5.29 -19.97
CA ARG A 27 -7.29 6.45 -20.59
C ARG A 27 -7.75 7.74 -19.88
N GLY A 28 -6.81 8.67 -19.67
CA GLY A 28 -7.06 9.98 -19.07
C GLY A 28 -6.65 10.07 -17.60
N ARG A 29 -5.97 11.18 -17.25
CA ARG A 29 -5.30 11.38 -15.95
C ARG A 29 -6.21 11.17 -14.75
N GLN A 30 -7.47 11.60 -14.82
CA GLN A 30 -8.40 11.47 -13.70
C GLN A 30 -8.78 10.02 -13.41
N ARG A 31 -9.03 9.21 -14.46
CA ARG A 31 -9.36 7.79 -14.27
C ARG A 31 -8.16 7.00 -13.74
N VAL A 32 -6.94 7.34 -14.18
CA VAL A 32 -5.70 6.77 -13.61
C VAL A 32 -5.57 7.11 -12.12
N LYS A 33 -5.83 8.36 -11.74
CA LYS A 33 -5.81 8.79 -10.33
C LYS A 33 -6.82 8.02 -9.48
N ILE A 34 -8.05 7.86 -9.97
CA ILE A 34 -9.09 7.10 -9.26
C ILE A 34 -8.64 5.66 -9.03
N GLN A 35 -8.14 4.97 -10.05
CA GLN A 35 -7.65 3.60 -9.90
C GLN A 35 -6.55 3.52 -8.82
N ASN A 36 -5.53 4.39 -8.90
CA ASN A 36 -4.43 4.37 -7.96
C ASN A 36 -4.85 4.74 -6.53
N LEU A 37 -5.80 5.68 -6.39
CA LEU A 37 -6.37 6.05 -5.09
C LEU A 37 -7.11 4.87 -4.45
N LEU A 38 -8.00 4.23 -5.19
CA LEU A 38 -8.75 3.07 -4.70
C LEU A 38 -7.82 1.91 -4.33
N THR A 39 -6.81 1.63 -5.17
CA THR A 39 -5.79 0.61 -4.85
C THR A 39 -5.04 0.95 -3.56
N ALA A 40 -4.63 2.20 -3.38
CA ALA A 40 -3.95 2.63 -2.15
C ALA A 40 -4.86 2.48 -0.93
N VAL A 41 -6.14 2.83 -1.04
CA VAL A 41 -7.12 2.64 0.04
C VAL A 41 -7.22 1.17 0.43
N VAL A 42 -7.45 0.27 -0.53
CA VAL A 42 -7.61 -1.18 -0.26
C VAL A 42 -6.35 -1.78 0.38
N VAL A 43 -5.17 -1.44 -0.10
CA VAL A 43 -3.90 -1.94 0.43
C VAL A 43 -3.63 -1.45 1.87
N ASN A 44 -4.10 -0.25 2.20
CA ASN A 44 -4.05 0.24 3.58
C ASN A 44 -5.11 -0.42 4.46
N LEU A 45 -6.34 -0.61 3.98
CA LEU A 45 -7.39 -1.33 4.70
C LEU A 45 -6.96 -2.77 5.02
N LYS A 46 -6.38 -3.51 4.06
CA LYS A 46 -5.81 -4.84 4.30
C LYS A 46 -4.77 -4.84 5.43
N ARG A 47 -3.95 -3.79 5.50
CA ARG A 47 -2.97 -3.62 6.59
C ARG A 47 -3.65 -3.35 7.93
N ILE A 48 -4.66 -2.48 7.97
CA ILE A 48 -5.42 -2.19 9.19
C ILE A 48 -6.10 -3.47 9.70
N VAL A 49 -6.79 -4.20 8.82
CA VAL A 49 -7.43 -5.47 9.17
C VAL A 49 -6.40 -6.45 9.74
N LYS A 50 -5.22 -6.58 9.10
CA LYS A 50 -4.15 -7.42 9.63
C LYS A 50 -3.71 -6.99 11.04
N LEU A 51 -3.49 -5.69 11.27
CA LEU A 51 -3.05 -5.16 12.56
C LEU A 51 -4.10 -5.31 13.67
N VAL A 52 -5.38 -5.29 13.32
CA VAL A 52 -6.49 -5.47 14.28
C VAL A 52 -6.79 -6.95 14.52
N SER A 53 -6.57 -7.81 13.51
CA SER A 53 -6.86 -9.24 13.60
C SER A 53 -5.71 -10.05 14.20
N GLU A 54 -4.47 -9.57 14.10
CA GLU A 54 -3.37 -10.12 14.88
C GLU A 54 -3.67 -9.85 16.37
N PRO A 55 -3.81 -10.89 17.22
CA PRO A 55 -3.93 -10.66 18.65
C PRO A 55 -2.73 -9.83 19.10
N MET A 56 -2.96 -8.83 19.96
CA MET A 56 -1.94 -7.93 20.51
C MET A 56 -0.75 -8.74 21.01
N SER A 57 0.18 -9.01 20.11
CA SER A 57 1.46 -9.62 20.40
C SER A 57 2.22 -8.47 21.02
N GLN A 58 2.28 -8.49 22.36
CA GLN A 58 2.80 -7.44 23.21
C GLN A 58 4.03 -6.80 22.55
N GLN A 59 3.96 -5.48 22.30
CA GLN A 59 5.15 -4.73 21.92
C GLN A 59 6.10 -4.78 23.13
N PRO A 60 7.33 -5.32 23.01
CA PRO A 60 8.30 -5.15 24.08
C PRO A 60 8.58 -3.64 24.21
N ALA A 61 8.57 -3.19 25.47
CA ALA A 61 8.79 -1.81 25.88
C ALA A 61 10.18 -1.29 25.46
#